data_AF-A0AAZ1XFP3-F1
#
_entry.id   AF-A0AAZ1XFP3-F1
#
_cell.length_a   1.000
_cell.length_b   1.000
_cell.length_c   1.000
_cell.angle_alpha   90.00
_cell.angle_beta   90.00
_cell.angle_gamma   90.00
#
_symmetry.space_group_name_H-M   'P 1'
#
loop_
_entity.id
_entity.type
_entity.pdbx_description
1 polymer ?
#
loop_
_entity_poly.entity_id
_entity_poly.type
_entity_poly.pdbx_seq_one_letter_code
_entity_poly.pdbx_strand_id
1 'polypeptide(L)'
;MTMLCDTGACKTVLNQKPKSLKYSSDTLIVKSASGHTSVKSLTEELLLVHKESGRSCKNQCIYDPSCPINLLGRDALEKLKIGVVPGLEGMYAKLMLHEEQSPEARQLNVCKGQGEPHYYWTLDLPPLEPLQRADPVVVKTTTTYRPVKPQYPLTTEAKAGIKPVIADMEKAGILIKTTEVTCNTPIFPVKKANTGKYRLVHDLRAINEVTAQIPPVVANPHTILNQVIPKEQWFSVIDLSNAFFSVPLHPDSQHLFGFTFEGQKYTYTRLPQGFQNSPTLYAEALKRSMSLCTLPAPGQFLLYVDDILITGNTLADCKANTMTVLHHLAEQGHKVSQHKLQLWSQKVTYLGHTHSLGKGKHC
;
A
#
# COMPACT_ATOMS: atom_id res chain seq x y z
N MET A 1 -13.58 -17.63 34.62
CA MET A 1 -13.65 -18.86 33.81
C MET A 1 -12.42 -18.87 32.92
N THR A 2 -11.80 -20.03 32.70
CA THR A 2 -10.70 -20.17 31.74
C THR A 2 -11.30 -20.41 30.36
N MET A 3 -10.73 -19.79 29.33
CA MET A 3 -11.19 -19.89 27.94
C MET A 3 -10.00 -20.21 27.04
N LEU A 4 -10.19 -21.08 26.06
CA LEU A 4 -9.22 -21.37 25.01
C LEU A 4 -9.32 -20.29 23.92
N CYS A 5 -8.19 -19.70 23.52
CA CYS A 5 -8.18 -18.75 22.41
C CYS A 5 -8.29 -19.51 21.08
N ASP A 6 -9.34 -19.23 20.31
CA ASP A 6 -9.58 -19.88 19.02
C ASP A 6 -9.77 -18.82 17.93
N THR A 7 -8.74 -18.63 17.12
CA THR A 7 -8.75 -17.68 15.99
C THR A 7 -9.62 -18.17 14.81
N GLY A 8 -9.97 -19.46 14.78
CA GLY A 8 -10.86 -20.08 13.80
C GLY A 8 -12.34 -19.88 14.14
N ALA A 9 -12.68 -19.76 15.42
CA ALA A 9 -14.03 -19.45 15.88
C ALA A 9 -14.39 -17.97 15.64
N CYS A 10 -15.48 -17.72 14.91
CA CYS A 10 -15.98 -16.35 14.67
C CYS A 10 -16.69 -15.75 15.89
N LYS A 11 -17.19 -16.58 16.79
CA LYS A 11 -17.97 -16.19 17.97
C LYS A 11 -17.44 -16.85 19.23
N THR A 12 -17.56 -16.14 20.35
CA THR A 12 -17.20 -16.62 21.67
C THR A 12 -18.24 -17.60 22.20
N VAL A 13 -17.81 -18.77 22.68
CA VAL A 13 -18.67 -19.88 23.13
C VAL A 13 -18.46 -20.16 24.61
N LEU A 14 -19.57 -20.26 25.34
CA LEU A 14 -19.62 -20.63 26.75
C LEU A 14 -20.16 -22.05 26.89
N ASN A 15 -19.43 -22.92 27.58
CA ASN A 15 -19.87 -24.28 27.89
C ASN A 15 -20.63 -24.38 29.21
N GLN A 16 -20.52 -23.35 30.06
CA GLN A 16 -21.22 -23.25 31.34
C GLN A 16 -22.15 -22.05 31.34
N LYS A 17 -23.41 -22.26 31.74
CA LYS A 17 -24.43 -21.21 31.74
C LYS A 17 -24.22 -20.25 32.92
N PRO A 18 -24.03 -18.93 32.68
CA PRO A 18 -24.08 -17.95 33.76
C PRO A 18 -25.46 -17.93 34.42
N LYS A 19 -25.52 -17.75 35.75
CA LYS A 19 -26.78 -17.82 36.53
C LYS A 19 -27.86 -16.84 36.08
N SER A 20 -27.48 -15.71 35.45
CA SER A 20 -28.38 -14.66 34.96
C SER A 20 -28.39 -14.52 33.43
N LEU A 21 -28.03 -15.58 32.69
CA LEU A 21 -27.93 -15.53 31.23
C LEU A 21 -29.31 -15.31 30.58
N LYS A 22 -29.46 -14.18 29.88
CA LYS A 22 -30.58 -13.88 28.98
C LYS A 22 -30.15 -14.03 27.52
N TYR A 23 -31.10 -14.34 26.66
CA TYR A 23 -30.89 -14.46 25.22
C TYR A 23 -31.48 -13.26 24.50
N SER A 24 -30.81 -12.84 23.43
CA SER A 24 -31.35 -11.88 22.47
C SER A 24 -32.30 -12.60 21.49
N SER A 25 -33.01 -11.82 20.66
CA SER A 25 -33.79 -12.34 19.54
C SER A 25 -32.93 -12.90 18.41
N ASP A 26 -31.62 -12.61 18.40
CA ASP A 26 -30.73 -12.96 17.32
C ASP A 26 -30.31 -14.43 17.40
N THR A 27 -30.21 -15.07 16.24
CA THR A 27 -29.76 -16.45 16.10
C THR A 27 -28.65 -16.55 15.06
N LEU A 28 -27.84 -17.60 15.15
CA LEU A 28 -26.87 -17.92 14.12
C LEU A 28 -26.80 -19.42 13.86
N ILE A 29 -26.31 -19.75 12.67
CA ILE A 29 -25.99 -21.12 12.28
C ILE A 29 -24.55 -21.41 12.73
N VAL A 30 -24.40 -22.38 13.62
CA VAL A 30 -23.11 -22.85 14.16
C VAL A 30 -22.76 -24.17 13.51
N LYS A 31 -21.57 -24.25 12.93
CA LYS A 31 -20.97 -25.50 12.45
C LYS A 31 -19.91 -25.95 13.45
N SER A 32 -20.11 -27.13 14.04
CA SER A 32 -19.14 -27.72 14.97
C SER A 32 -17.89 -28.22 14.23
N ALA A 33 -16.82 -28.51 14.98
CA ALA A 33 -15.62 -29.14 14.43
C ALA A 33 -15.87 -30.52 13.79
N SER A 34 -16.93 -31.23 14.23
CA SER A 34 -17.39 -32.48 13.60
C SER A 34 -18.21 -32.27 12.32
N GLY A 35 -18.39 -31.02 11.89
CA GLY A 35 -19.13 -30.66 10.68
C GLY A 35 -20.65 -30.57 10.84
N HIS A 36 -21.18 -30.90 12.03
CA HIS A 36 -22.60 -30.81 12.32
C HIS A 36 -23.05 -29.35 12.43
N THR A 37 -24.21 -29.05 11.86
CA THR A 37 -24.74 -27.68 11.81
C THR A 37 -25.97 -27.57 12.69
N SER A 38 -26.03 -26.54 13.54
CA SER A 38 -27.16 -26.28 14.43
C SER A 38 -27.45 -24.79 14.53
N VAL A 39 -28.69 -24.41 14.81
CA VAL A 39 -29.07 -23.02 15.07
C VAL A 39 -28.92 -22.74 16.56
N LYS A 40 -28.24 -21.65 16.92
CA LYS A 40 -28.04 -21.23 18.31
C LYS A 40 -28.45 -19.77 18.49
N SER A 41 -29.12 -19.48 19.61
CA SER A 41 -29.45 -18.10 20.01
C SER A 41 -28.22 -17.40 20.60
N LEU A 42 -28.07 -16.12 20.27
CA LEU A 42 -27.08 -15.25 20.90
C LEU A 42 -27.55 -14.81 22.28
N THR A 43 -26.62 -14.67 23.21
CA THR A 43 -26.91 -14.05 24.50
C THR A 43 -27.19 -12.54 24.35
N GLU A 44 -27.79 -11.92 25.36
CA GLU A 44 -27.60 -10.48 25.55
C GLU A 44 -26.10 -10.16 25.75
N GLU A 45 -25.71 -8.89 25.63
CA GLU A 45 -24.31 -8.50 25.80
C GLU A 45 -23.80 -8.85 27.20
N LEU A 46 -22.77 -9.68 27.26
CA LEU A 46 -22.06 -10.03 28.48
C LEU A 46 -20.80 -9.18 28.61
N LEU A 47 -20.50 -8.73 29.82
CA LEU A 47 -19.22 -8.09 30.14
C LEU A 47 -18.15 -9.16 30.33
N LEU A 48 -17.22 -9.27 29.38
CA LEU A 48 -16.03 -10.09 29.50
C LEU A 48 -14.92 -9.26 30.13
N VAL A 49 -14.23 -9.79 31.14
CA VAL A 49 -13.11 -9.12 31.81
C VAL A 49 -11.89 -10.03 31.79
N HIS A 50 -10.81 -9.59 31.15
CA HIS A 50 -9.53 -10.27 31.17
C HIS A 50 -8.79 -9.97 32.48
N LYS A 51 -8.82 -10.94 33.41
CA LYS A 51 -8.40 -10.78 34.81
C LYS A 51 -7.00 -10.19 34.98
N GLU A 52 -6.04 -10.63 34.19
CA GLU A 52 -4.63 -10.21 34.35
C GLU A 52 -4.40 -8.77 33.89
N SER A 53 -5.14 -8.31 32.87
CA SER A 53 -4.99 -6.95 32.33
C SER A 53 -6.02 -5.93 32.82
N GLY A 54 -7.09 -6.39 33.47
CA GLY A 54 -8.27 -5.57 33.78
C GLY A 54 -9.11 -5.13 32.58
N ARG A 55 -8.69 -5.40 31.33
CA ARG A 55 -9.45 -5.05 30.12
C ARG A 55 -10.80 -5.73 30.10
N SER A 56 -11.80 -5.00 29.64
CA SER A 56 -13.15 -5.54 29.50
C SER A 56 -13.80 -5.14 28.20
N CYS A 57 -14.74 -5.97 27.74
CA CYS A 57 -15.56 -5.66 26.58
C CYS A 57 -16.96 -6.23 26.75
N LYS A 58 -17.95 -5.57 26.15
CA LYS A 58 -19.28 -6.16 25.98
C LYS A 58 -19.30 -7.02 24.74
N ASN A 59 -19.79 -8.25 24.86
CA ASN A 59 -19.86 -9.19 23.76
C ASN A 59 -21.07 -10.12 23.87
N GLN A 60 -21.72 -10.39 22.74
CA GLN A 60 -22.71 -11.46 22.64
C GLN A 60 -21.98 -12.79 22.44
N CYS A 61 -22.36 -13.80 23.22
CA CYS A 61 -21.76 -15.13 23.18
C CYS A 61 -22.79 -16.17 22.75
N ILE A 62 -22.31 -17.39 22.54
CA ILE A 62 -23.13 -18.58 22.32
C ILE A 62 -23.03 -19.43 23.56
N TYR A 63 -24.15 -19.89 24.10
CA TYR A 63 -24.12 -20.96 25.09
C TYR A 63 -24.28 -22.30 24.39
N ASP A 64 -23.25 -23.14 24.48
CA ASP A 64 -23.28 -24.50 23.94
C ASP A 64 -22.63 -25.51 24.90
N PRO A 65 -23.42 -26.28 25.67
CA PRO A 65 -22.88 -27.28 26.60
C PRO A 65 -22.19 -28.45 25.90
N SER A 66 -22.37 -28.62 24.58
CA SER A 66 -21.64 -29.63 23.80
C SER A 66 -20.19 -29.24 23.53
N CYS A 67 -19.84 -27.96 23.71
CA CYS A 67 -18.47 -27.49 23.57
C CYS A 67 -17.64 -27.92 24.80
N PRO A 68 -16.55 -28.67 24.64
CA PRO A 68 -15.83 -29.25 25.77
C PRO A 68 -15.13 -28.17 26.64
N ILE A 69 -14.82 -27.02 26.06
CA ILE A 69 -14.16 -25.90 26.74
C ILE A 69 -14.77 -24.58 26.27
N ASN A 70 -14.74 -23.54 27.13
CA ASN A 70 -15.10 -22.21 26.69
C ASN A 70 -14.13 -21.73 25.60
N LEU A 71 -14.65 -21.21 24.50
CA LEU A 71 -13.85 -20.69 23.39
C LEU A 71 -13.92 -19.16 23.38
N LEU A 72 -12.77 -18.51 23.39
CA LEU A 72 -12.63 -17.09 23.14
C LEU A 72 -12.43 -16.89 21.64
N GLY A 73 -13.52 -16.55 20.96
CA GLY A 73 -13.55 -16.35 19.51
C GLY A 73 -13.00 -14.99 19.10
N ARG A 74 -12.88 -14.80 17.79
CA ARG A 74 -12.33 -13.58 17.19
C ARG A 74 -13.04 -12.30 17.65
N ASP A 75 -14.36 -12.38 17.81
CA ASP A 75 -15.22 -11.29 18.27
C ASP A 75 -14.80 -10.70 19.63
N ALA A 76 -14.40 -11.54 20.59
CA ALA A 76 -13.91 -11.10 21.88
C ALA A 76 -12.40 -10.86 21.88
N LEU A 77 -11.62 -11.67 21.15
CA LEU A 77 -10.17 -11.49 21.00
C LEU A 77 -9.83 -10.09 20.45
N GLU A 78 -10.55 -9.62 19.43
CA GLU A 78 -10.34 -8.29 18.84
C GLU A 78 -10.71 -7.15 19.79
N LYS A 79 -11.79 -7.32 20.58
CA LYS A 79 -12.25 -6.32 21.55
C LYS A 79 -11.37 -6.25 22.79
N LEU A 80 -10.89 -7.39 23.27
CA LEU A 80 -9.94 -7.49 24.40
C LEU A 80 -8.49 -7.23 23.98
N LYS A 81 -8.23 -7.13 22.67
CA LYS A 81 -6.90 -6.95 22.07
C LYS A 81 -5.96 -8.07 22.50
N ILE A 82 -6.39 -9.31 22.33
CA ILE A 82 -5.61 -10.51 22.62
C ILE A 82 -5.24 -11.15 21.28
N GLY A 83 -3.93 -11.27 21.03
CA GLY A 83 -3.37 -11.93 19.85
C GLY A 83 -2.85 -13.31 20.20
N VAL A 84 -2.89 -14.24 19.25
CA VAL A 84 -2.23 -15.55 19.38
C VAL A 84 -0.93 -15.50 18.59
N VAL A 85 0.20 -15.64 19.26
CA VAL A 85 1.54 -15.49 18.68
C VAL A 85 2.34 -16.78 18.78
N PRO A 86 3.19 -17.09 17.79
CA PRO A 86 4.09 -18.24 17.85
C PRO A 86 5.23 -17.99 18.84
N GLY A 87 5.51 -18.97 19.69
CA GLY A 87 6.65 -19.05 20.58
C GLY A 87 7.43 -20.34 20.38
N LEU A 88 8.55 -20.48 21.11
CA LEU A 88 9.44 -21.64 21.02
C LEU A 88 8.75 -22.96 21.41
N GLU A 89 7.71 -22.90 22.25
CA GLU A 89 6.96 -24.07 22.75
C GLU A 89 5.54 -24.18 22.15
N GLY A 90 5.24 -23.39 21.11
CA GLY A 90 3.93 -23.39 20.45
C GLY A 90 3.25 -22.03 20.48
N MET A 91 1.94 -22.00 20.25
CA MET A 91 1.16 -20.77 20.20
C MET A 91 0.75 -20.34 21.60
N TYR A 92 0.93 -19.05 21.94
CA TYR A 92 0.46 -18.50 23.22
C TYR A 92 -0.34 -17.22 23.00
N ALA A 93 -1.29 -16.96 23.90
CA ALA A 93 -2.08 -15.74 23.89
C ALA A 93 -1.27 -14.60 24.51
N LYS A 94 -1.19 -13.47 23.83
CA LYS A 94 -0.51 -12.26 24.29
C LYS A 94 -1.47 -11.09 24.23
N LEU A 95 -1.55 -10.34 25.32
CA LEU A 95 -2.20 -9.03 25.32
C LEU A 95 -1.45 -8.13 24.35
N MET A 96 -2.13 -7.72 23.29
CA MET A 96 -1.64 -6.70 22.39
C MET A 96 -1.73 -5.39 23.15
N LEU A 97 -0.59 -4.75 23.42
CA LEU A 97 -0.57 -3.46 24.10
C LEU A 97 -1.45 -2.48 23.29
N HIS A 98 -2.24 -1.67 24.00
CA HIS A 98 -2.80 -0.48 23.38
C HIS A 98 -1.57 0.38 23.10
N GLU A 99 -1.34 0.79 21.86
CA GLU A 99 -0.35 1.81 21.50
C GLU A 99 -0.74 3.21 22.02
N GLU A 100 -1.40 3.28 23.18
CA GLU A 100 -1.72 4.52 23.84
C GLU A 100 -1.16 4.46 25.27
N GLN A 101 -0.22 5.39 25.52
CA GLN A 101 0.29 5.82 26.83
C GLN A 101 1.58 5.15 27.36
N SER A 102 2.66 5.14 26.56
CA SER A 102 4.02 5.33 27.11
C SER A 102 4.57 6.70 26.65
N PRO A 103 5.38 7.40 27.46
CA PRO A 103 6.07 8.61 27.04
C PRO A 103 6.97 8.38 25.81
N GLU A 104 7.50 7.18 25.61
CA GLU A 104 8.21 6.80 24.38
C GLU A 104 7.27 6.53 23.20
N ALA A 105 6.05 6.01 23.44
CA ALA A 105 5.00 5.88 22.41
C ALA A 105 4.44 7.24 21.99
N ARG A 106 4.52 8.28 22.84
CA ARG A 106 4.23 9.68 22.44
C ARG A 106 5.26 10.26 21.47
N GLN A 107 6.48 9.73 21.40
CA GLN A 107 7.42 10.03 20.31
C GLN A 107 7.10 9.24 19.03
N LEU A 108 6.28 8.18 19.13
CA LEU A 108 5.78 7.37 18.01
C LEU A 108 4.38 7.80 17.54
N ASN A 109 3.79 8.85 18.13
CA ASN A 109 2.82 9.68 17.42
C ASN A 109 3.60 10.45 16.37
N VAL A 110 3.88 9.82 15.23
CA VAL A 110 4.29 10.55 14.03
C VAL A 110 3.13 11.44 13.64
N CYS A 111 3.19 12.64 14.18
CA CYS A 111 2.57 13.82 13.63
C CYS A 111 1.04 13.84 13.61
N LYS A 112 0.48 14.14 14.77
CA LYS A 112 -0.57 15.17 14.80
C LYS A 112 0.15 16.49 15.10
N GLY A 113 0.04 17.44 14.18
CA GLY A 113 0.81 18.69 14.15
C GLY A 113 0.90 19.40 15.50
N GLN A 114 2.05 20.00 15.79
CA GLN A 114 2.31 21.37 15.35
C GLN A 114 3.36 21.52 14.22
N GLY A 115 3.59 20.46 13.44
CA GLY A 115 4.25 20.48 12.13
C GLY A 115 3.82 19.28 11.28
N GLU A 116 3.54 19.50 10.00
CA GLU A 116 2.75 18.61 9.12
C GLU A 116 3.51 17.40 8.54
N PRO A 117 2.83 16.24 8.44
CA PRO A 117 2.99 15.32 7.32
C PRO A 117 1.64 14.85 6.76
N HIS A 118 0.60 15.69 6.87
CA HIS A 118 -0.70 15.39 6.28
C HIS A 118 -0.72 15.48 4.73
N TYR A 119 0.37 15.94 4.08
CA TYR A 119 0.46 16.19 2.62
C TYR A 119 1.01 15.04 1.79
N TYR A 120 1.41 13.92 2.42
CA TYR A 120 2.28 12.92 1.79
C TYR A 120 1.54 11.67 1.27
N TRP A 121 0.21 11.66 1.32
CA TRP A 121 -0.61 10.46 1.13
C TRP A 121 -1.55 10.59 -0.08
N THR A 122 -1.51 9.64 -1.03
CA THR A 122 -2.55 9.51 -2.07
C THR A 122 -3.74 8.72 -1.51
N LEU A 123 -5.01 9.13 -1.68
CA LEU A 123 -5.73 9.16 -2.96
C LEU A 123 -6.95 10.11 -2.93
N ASP A 124 -6.90 11.18 -2.13
CA ASP A 124 -7.96 12.20 -2.04
C ASP A 124 -7.46 13.61 -2.40
N LEU A 125 -6.38 13.72 -3.18
CA LEU A 125 -5.58 14.94 -3.17
C LEU A 125 -5.96 16.04 -4.22
N PRO A 126 -5.67 17.32 -3.88
CA PRO A 126 -5.47 18.45 -4.80
C PRO A 126 -4.43 18.17 -5.93
N PRO A 127 -4.22 19.10 -6.89
CA PRO A 127 -3.49 18.87 -8.14
C PRO A 127 -2.09 18.24 -7.97
N LEU A 128 -1.72 17.34 -8.88
CA LEU A 128 -0.36 16.79 -8.95
C LEU A 128 0.59 17.86 -9.49
N GLU A 129 1.41 18.41 -8.59
CA GLU A 129 2.49 19.30 -9.00
C GLU A 129 3.62 18.52 -9.68
N PRO A 130 4.25 19.06 -10.73
CA PRO A 130 5.45 18.47 -11.31
C PRO A 130 6.57 18.34 -10.28
N LEU A 131 7.46 17.36 -10.45
CA LEU A 131 8.72 17.36 -9.71
C LEU A 131 9.49 18.67 -10.00
N GLN A 132 9.92 19.35 -8.94
CA GLN A 132 10.53 20.69 -9.03
C GLN A 132 11.80 20.73 -9.90
N ARG A 133 12.47 19.58 -10.08
CA ARG A 133 13.75 19.44 -10.81
C ARG A 133 13.69 18.45 -11.98
N ALA A 134 12.49 18.11 -12.44
CA ALA A 134 12.32 17.29 -13.63
C ALA A 134 12.06 18.17 -14.85
N ASP A 135 13.01 18.16 -15.78
CA ASP A 135 12.79 18.75 -17.10
C ASP A 135 11.70 17.97 -17.85
N PRO A 136 10.79 18.65 -18.58
CA PRO A 136 9.80 17.96 -19.39
C PRO A 136 10.44 17.01 -20.39
N VAL A 137 10.00 15.77 -20.38
CA VAL A 137 10.59 14.72 -21.22
C VAL A 137 10.18 14.90 -22.67
N VAL A 138 11.18 14.94 -23.57
CA VAL A 138 10.98 14.87 -25.02
C VAL A 138 11.16 13.43 -25.47
N VAL A 139 10.14 12.87 -26.13
CA VAL A 139 10.14 11.50 -26.65
C VAL A 139 10.60 11.50 -28.10
N LYS A 140 11.71 10.79 -28.36
CA LYS A 140 12.24 10.62 -29.71
C LYS A 140 11.54 9.45 -30.42
N THR A 141 11.05 9.69 -31.64
CA THR A 141 10.50 8.63 -32.50
C THR A 141 11.55 8.10 -33.47
N THR A 142 11.53 6.81 -33.78
CA THR A 142 12.46 6.15 -34.72
C THR A 142 11.98 6.21 -36.18
N THR A 143 10.71 6.56 -36.38
CA THR A 143 10.04 6.59 -37.68
C THR A 143 9.08 7.76 -37.80
N THR A 144 8.68 8.12 -39.01
CA THR A 144 7.60 9.06 -39.31
C THR A 144 6.21 8.43 -39.21
N TYR A 145 6.12 7.10 -39.20
CA TYR A 145 4.84 6.39 -39.00
C TYR A 145 4.23 6.75 -37.64
N ARG A 146 2.91 6.93 -37.60
CA ARG A 146 2.15 7.27 -36.40
C ARG A 146 0.98 6.29 -36.23
N PRO A 147 1.00 5.43 -35.19
CA PRO A 147 -0.03 4.41 -35.02
C PRO A 147 -1.39 5.03 -34.68
N VAL A 148 -2.41 4.65 -35.45
CA VAL A 148 -3.81 5.01 -35.20
C VAL A 148 -4.62 3.72 -35.10
N LYS A 149 -4.85 3.27 -33.88
CA LYS A 149 -5.70 2.14 -33.54
C LYS A 149 -6.99 2.66 -32.89
N PRO A 150 -8.17 2.27 -33.39
CA PRO A 150 -9.44 2.73 -32.82
C PRO A 150 -9.66 2.15 -31.42
N GLN A 151 -10.46 2.84 -30.61
CA GLN A 151 -10.89 2.33 -29.31
C GLN A 151 -11.81 1.12 -29.52
N TYR A 152 -11.48 -0.01 -28.89
CA TYR A 152 -12.36 -1.19 -28.88
C TYR A 152 -13.66 -0.88 -28.13
N PRO A 153 -14.80 -1.48 -28.54
CA PRO A 153 -16.06 -1.33 -27.83
C PRO A 153 -15.92 -1.64 -26.34
N LEU A 154 -16.32 -0.69 -25.49
CA LEU A 154 -16.36 -0.86 -24.04
C LEU A 154 -17.78 -1.17 -23.59
N THR A 155 -17.93 -2.08 -22.63
CA THR A 155 -19.21 -2.36 -21.98
C THR A 155 -19.71 -1.14 -21.21
N THR A 156 -21.01 -1.04 -20.99
CA THR A 156 -21.62 0.05 -20.20
C THR A 156 -21.01 0.14 -18.80
N GLU A 157 -20.78 -1.03 -18.16
CA GLU A 157 -20.17 -1.12 -16.85
C GLU A 157 -18.72 -0.57 -16.86
N ALA A 158 -17.92 -0.97 -17.85
CA ALA A 158 -16.53 -0.53 -17.96
C ALA A 158 -16.44 0.98 -18.22
N LYS A 159 -17.33 1.54 -19.04
CA LYS A 159 -17.45 2.99 -19.27
C LYS A 159 -17.80 3.73 -17.98
N ALA A 160 -18.84 3.29 -17.27
CA ALA A 160 -19.27 3.90 -16.01
C ALA A 160 -18.16 3.85 -14.95
N GLY A 161 -17.44 2.72 -14.88
CA GLY A 161 -16.34 2.53 -13.94
C GLY A 161 -15.11 3.39 -14.21
N ILE A 162 -14.75 3.60 -15.49
CA ILE A 162 -13.53 4.35 -15.84
C ILE A 162 -13.75 5.86 -15.95
N LYS A 163 -14.97 6.31 -16.24
CA LYS A 163 -15.33 7.72 -16.36
C LYS A 163 -14.86 8.60 -15.19
N PRO A 164 -15.10 8.25 -13.91
CA PRO A 164 -14.60 9.04 -12.79
C PRO A 164 -13.07 9.07 -12.74
N VAL A 165 -12.39 7.98 -13.08
CA VAL A 165 -10.92 7.91 -13.11
C VAL A 165 -10.34 8.89 -14.14
N ILE A 166 -10.93 8.95 -15.35
CA ILE A 166 -10.49 9.90 -16.39
C ILE A 166 -10.75 11.34 -15.94
N ALA A 167 -11.91 11.62 -15.34
CA ALA A 167 -12.25 12.95 -14.83
C ALA A 167 -11.28 13.40 -13.72
N ASP A 168 -10.92 12.49 -12.80
CA ASP A 168 -9.93 12.78 -11.74
C ASP A 168 -8.54 13.05 -12.32
N MET A 169 -8.12 12.27 -13.32
CA MET A 169 -6.85 12.47 -14.01
C MET A 169 -6.83 13.79 -14.82
N GLU A 170 -7.95 14.19 -15.40
CA GLU A 170 -8.10 15.49 -16.06
C GLU A 170 -8.02 16.64 -15.04
N LYS A 171 -8.75 16.53 -13.93
CA LYS A 171 -8.72 17.52 -12.83
C LYS A 171 -7.33 17.66 -12.21
N ALA A 172 -6.59 16.56 -12.11
CA ALA A 172 -5.21 16.56 -11.63
C ALA A 172 -4.21 17.09 -12.67
N GLY A 173 -4.67 17.44 -13.88
CA GLY A 173 -3.84 17.93 -14.97
C GLY A 173 -2.94 16.87 -15.59
N ILE A 174 -3.16 15.58 -15.33
CA ILE A 174 -2.42 14.46 -15.96
C ILE A 174 -2.90 14.26 -17.39
N LEU A 175 -4.21 14.40 -17.60
CA LEU A 175 -4.84 14.30 -18.91
C LEU A 175 -5.36 15.67 -19.35
N ILE A 176 -5.31 15.90 -20.65
CA ILE A 176 -5.97 17.04 -21.29
C ILE A 176 -6.82 16.56 -22.46
N LYS A 177 -7.95 17.23 -22.66
CA LYS A 177 -8.74 17.09 -23.89
C LYS A 177 -8.01 17.79 -25.02
N THR A 178 -7.88 17.13 -26.17
CA THR A 178 -7.24 17.73 -27.35
C THR A 178 -7.71 17.05 -28.63
N THR A 179 -7.73 17.78 -29.74
CA THR A 179 -7.94 17.23 -31.08
C THR A 179 -6.61 16.91 -31.79
N GLU A 180 -5.49 17.43 -31.28
CA GLU A 180 -4.16 17.45 -31.89
C GLU A 180 -3.31 16.24 -31.50
N VAL A 181 -3.87 15.04 -31.63
CA VAL A 181 -3.11 13.79 -31.45
C VAL A 181 -2.68 13.24 -32.80
N THR A 182 -1.40 12.88 -32.94
CA THR A 182 -0.91 12.21 -34.15
C THR A 182 -1.04 10.70 -34.05
N CYS A 183 -1.02 10.17 -32.82
CA CYS A 183 -1.22 8.76 -32.53
C CYS A 183 -2.52 8.59 -31.75
N ASN A 184 -3.20 7.47 -31.95
CA ASN A 184 -4.32 7.06 -31.10
C ASN A 184 -4.20 5.57 -30.79
N THR A 185 -4.27 5.19 -29.52
CA THR A 185 -4.26 3.79 -29.11
C THR A 185 -5.38 3.49 -28.11
N PRO A 186 -5.86 2.23 -28.03
CA PRO A 186 -7.00 1.89 -27.19
C PRO A 186 -6.63 1.87 -25.71
N ILE A 187 -7.60 2.21 -24.86
CA ILE A 187 -7.55 1.99 -23.41
C ILE A 187 -8.40 0.78 -23.01
N PHE A 188 -8.01 0.18 -21.89
CA PHE A 188 -8.70 -0.92 -21.22
C PHE A 188 -9.04 -0.51 -19.79
N PRO A 189 -10.33 -0.38 -19.45
CA PRO A 189 -10.78 -0.32 -18.07
C PRO A 189 -10.55 -1.67 -17.39
N VAL A 190 -9.69 -1.71 -16.37
CA VAL A 190 -9.40 -2.93 -15.62
C VAL A 190 -9.84 -2.76 -14.18
N LYS A 191 -10.60 -3.72 -13.64
CA LYS A 191 -10.93 -3.72 -12.21
C LYS A 191 -9.69 -4.06 -11.39
N LYS A 192 -9.39 -3.25 -10.37
CA LYS A 192 -8.42 -3.60 -9.32
C LYS A 192 -9.02 -4.74 -8.49
N ALA A 193 -8.30 -5.85 -8.41
CA ALA A 193 -8.68 -7.00 -7.60
C ALA A 193 -9.07 -6.55 -6.18
N ASN A 194 -10.16 -7.11 -5.65
CA ASN A 194 -10.60 -6.93 -4.26
C ASN A 194 -10.96 -5.50 -3.83
N THR A 195 -11.08 -4.53 -4.75
CA THR A 195 -11.45 -3.14 -4.39
C THR A 195 -12.71 -2.63 -5.10
N GLY A 196 -13.15 -3.32 -6.16
CA GLY A 196 -14.24 -2.84 -7.03
C GLY A 196 -13.91 -1.59 -7.86
N LYS A 197 -12.76 -0.95 -7.62
CA LYS A 197 -12.32 0.27 -8.33
C LYS A 197 -11.75 -0.09 -9.71
N TYR A 198 -11.89 0.81 -10.67
CA TYR A 198 -11.30 0.69 -12.01
C TYR A 198 -9.94 1.39 -12.07
N ARG A 199 -9.09 0.93 -12.99
CA ARG A 199 -7.87 1.61 -13.43
C ARG A 199 -7.85 1.72 -14.95
N LEU A 200 -7.24 2.79 -15.44
CA LEU A 200 -7.00 3.00 -16.87
C LEU A 200 -5.71 2.26 -17.26
N VAL A 201 -5.81 1.31 -18.19
CA VAL A 201 -4.64 0.68 -18.81
C VAL A 201 -4.58 1.13 -20.26
N HIS A 202 -3.55 1.88 -20.63
CA HIS A 202 -3.37 2.36 -22.00
C HIS A 202 -2.49 1.37 -22.79
N ASP A 203 -2.98 0.87 -23.92
CA ASP A 203 -2.23 -0.04 -24.78
C ASP A 203 -1.19 0.70 -25.63
N LEU A 204 -0.04 0.95 -25.01
CA LEU A 204 1.05 1.70 -25.63
C LEU A 204 1.99 0.83 -26.48
N ARG A 205 1.67 -0.45 -26.76
CA ARG A 205 2.56 -1.35 -27.52
C ARG A 205 2.95 -0.79 -28.89
N ALA A 206 1.96 -0.30 -29.64
CA ALA A 206 2.21 0.28 -30.97
C ALA A 206 3.02 1.58 -30.91
N ILE A 207 2.88 2.36 -29.83
CA ILE A 207 3.68 3.56 -29.61
C ILE A 207 5.11 3.18 -29.22
N ASN A 208 5.28 2.18 -28.35
CA ASN A 208 6.60 1.66 -27.95
C ASN A 208 7.43 1.22 -29.18
N GLU A 209 6.81 0.53 -30.15
CA GLU A 209 7.47 0.09 -31.41
C GLU A 209 8.04 1.25 -32.26
N VAL A 210 7.48 2.46 -32.16
CA VAL A 210 7.89 3.63 -32.97
C VAL A 210 8.70 4.65 -32.18
N THR A 211 9.01 4.36 -30.91
CA THR A 211 9.81 5.23 -30.03
C THR A 211 11.21 4.68 -29.83
N ALA A 212 12.19 5.58 -29.74
CA ALA A 212 13.55 5.19 -29.46
C ALA A 212 13.66 4.65 -28.03
N GLN A 213 14.19 3.45 -27.88
CA GLN A 213 14.43 2.85 -26.57
C GLN A 213 15.61 3.54 -25.89
N ILE A 214 15.46 3.82 -24.59
CA ILE A 214 16.54 4.36 -23.76
C ILE A 214 17.17 3.19 -22.99
N PRO A 215 18.51 3.10 -22.93
CA PRO A 215 19.18 2.09 -22.12
C PRO A 215 18.72 2.15 -20.66
N PRO A 216 18.41 1.01 -20.02
CA PRO A 216 17.98 1.00 -18.63
C PRO A 216 19.13 1.46 -17.72
N VAL A 217 18.85 2.43 -16.86
CA VAL A 217 19.81 2.99 -15.88
C VAL A 217 19.65 2.33 -14.51
N VAL A 218 18.59 1.56 -14.31
CA VAL A 218 18.29 0.89 -13.04
C VAL A 218 19.21 -0.31 -12.88
N ALA A 219 20.00 -0.32 -11.80
CA ALA A 219 20.84 -1.46 -11.45
C ALA A 219 19.97 -2.70 -11.15
N ASN A 220 20.50 -3.89 -11.43
CA ASN A 220 19.84 -5.14 -11.09
C ASN A 220 19.52 -5.17 -9.57
N PRO A 221 18.32 -5.64 -9.15
CA PRO A 221 17.96 -5.80 -7.74
C PRO A 221 19.06 -6.42 -6.88
N HIS A 222 19.73 -7.47 -7.34
CA HIS A 222 20.81 -8.12 -6.60
C HIS A 222 22.00 -7.19 -6.32
N THR A 223 22.36 -6.34 -7.28
CA THR A 223 23.43 -5.35 -7.12
C THR A 223 23.07 -4.31 -6.06
N ILE A 224 21.80 -3.90 -6.00
CA ILE A 224 21.31 -2.95 -4.99
C ILE A 224 21.30 -3.61 -3.61
N LEU A 225 20.77 -4.82 -3.49
CA LEU A 225 20.69 -5.53 -2.22
C LEU A 225 22.07 -5.81 -1.60
N ASN A 226 23.10 -6.02 -2.41
CA ASN A 226 24.47 -6.22 -1.94
C ASN A 226 25.12 -4.95 -1.36
N GLN A 227 24.49 -3.77 -1.51
CA GLN A 227 24.98 -2.53 -0.90
C GLN A 227 24.61 -2.43 0.58
N VAL A 228 23.62 -3.20 1.05
CA VAL A 228 23.23 -3.24 2.46
C VAL A 228 24.34 -3.90 3.28
N ILE A 229 25.01 -3.14 4.14
CA ILE A 229 26.12 -3.65 4.94
C ILE A 229 25.62 -4.31 6.24
N PRO A 230 26.33 -5.30 6.80
CA PRO A 230 25.87 -6.02 8.00
C PRO A 230 25.63 -5.18 9.26
N LYS A 231 26.19 -3.96 9.32
CA LYS A 231 26.00 -3.01 10.44
C LYS A 231 24.63 -2.33 10.40
N GLU A 232 23.96 -2.34 9.26
CA GLU A 232 22.63 -1.77 9.09
C GLU A 232 21.59 -2.79 9.58
N GLN A 233 20.92 -2.47 10.69
CA GLN A 233 20.09 -3.41 11.43
C GLN A 233 18.61 -3.04 11.43
N TRP A 234 18.30 -1.81 11.08
CA TRP A 234 16.96 -1.24 11.06
C TRP A 234 16.65 -0.71 9.68
N PHE A 235 15.44 -0.99 9.22
CA PHE A 235 15.02 -0.74 7.85
C PHE A 235 13.65 -0.05 7.81
N SER A 236 13.49 0.86 6.85
CA SER A 236 12.21 1.34 6.39
C SER A 236 12.10 1.14 4.88
N VAL A 237 10.93 0.76 4.38
CA VAL A 237 10.62 0.67 2.95
C VAL A 237 9.49 1.64 2.64
N ILE A 238 9.74 2.49 1.64
CA ILE A 238 8.80 3.47 1.11
C ILE A 238 8.48 3.08 -0.34
N ASP A 239 7.19 3.04 -0.68
CA ASP A 239 6.69 2.86 -2.05
C ASP A 239 6.13 4.19 -2.55
N LEU A 240 6.66 4.70 -3.65
CA LEU A 240 6.22 5.93 -4.29
C LEU A 240 4.94 5.67 -5.10
N SER A 241 3.93 6.49 -4.87
CA SER A 241 2.63 6.36 -5.54
C SER A 241 2.53 7.26 -6.76
N ASN A 242 1.97 6.73 -7.85
CA ASN A 242 1.78 7.46 -9.11
C ASN A 242 3.07 8.11 -9.65
N ALA A 243 4.21 7.48 -9.36
CA ALA A 243 5.56 7.94 -9.68
C ALA A 243 5.70 8.54 -11.08
N PHE A 244 5.27 7.83 -12.13
CA PHE A 244 5.43 8.31 -13.51
C PHE A 244 4.68 9.62 -13.77
N PHE A 245 3.51 9.82 -13.14
CA PHE A 245 2.72 11.04 -13.33
C PHE A 245 3.34 12.28 -12.67
N SER A 246 4.38 12.11 -11.84
CA SER A 246 5.15 13.24 -11.30
C SER A 246 6.10 13.87 -12.33
N VAL A 247 6.45 13.14 -13.39
CA VAL A 247 7.40 13.60 -14.41
C VAL A 247 6.64 14.28 -15.55
N PRO A 248 6.91 15.58 -15.83
CA PRO A 248 6.31 16.30 -16.94
C PRO A 248 6.69 15.67 -18.29
N LEU A 249 5.73 15.62 -19.20
CA LEU A 249 5.95 15.30 -20.62
C LEU A 249 5.95 16.61 -21.41
N HIS A 250 6.98 16.81 -22.23
CA HIS A 250 7.12 18.01 -23.04
C HIS A 250 5.92 18.16 -24.00
N PRO A 251 5.34 19.36 -24.19
CA PRO A 251 4.22 19.60 -25.12
C PRO A 251 4.39 18.94 -26.49
N ASP A 252 5.58 19.08 -27.10
CA ASP A 252 5.94 18.49 -28.40
C ASP A 252 5.93 16.95 -28.43
N SER A 253 5.76 16.28 -27.30
CA SER A 253 5.67 14.80 -27.22
C SER A 253 4.30 14.33 -26.77
N GLN A 254 3.44 15.23 -26.28
CA GLN A 254 2.11 14.86 -25.78
C GLN A 254 1.23 14.29 -26.91
N HIS A 255 1.35 14.80 -28.13
CA HIS A 255 0.56 14.32 -29.28
C HIS A 255 0.77 12.82 -29.63
N LEU A 256 1.80 12.17 -29.09
CA LEU A 256 2.12 10.76 -29.31
C LEU A 256 1.28 9.80 -28.46
N PHE A 257 0.69 10.25 -27.36
CA PHE A 257 0.05 9.39 -26.36
C PHE A 257 -1.48 9.53 -26.33
N GLY A 258 -2.07 9.79 -27.51
CA GLY A 258 -3.50 9.99 -27.66
C GLY A 258 -4.32 8.72 -27.43
N PHE A 259 -5.51 8.89 -26.84
CA PHE A 259 -6.56 7.87 -26.83
C PHE A 259 -7.95 8.52 -26.94
N THR A 260 -8.95 7.72 -27.28
CA THR A 260 -10.35 8.19 -27.43
C THR A 260 -11.25 7.51 -26.42
N PHE A 261 -12.05 8.29 -25.68
CA PHE A 261 -13.07 7.81 -24.77
C PHE A 261 -14.38 8.59 -24.97
N GLU A 262 -15.50 7.88 -25.20
CA GLU A 262 -16.82 8.47 -25.49
C GLU A 262 -16.81 9.55 -26.59
N GLY A 263 -16.00 9.35 -27.64
CA GLY A 263 -15.88 10.30 -28.77
C GLY A 263 -14.95 11.49 -28.49
N GLN A 264 -14.49 11.66 -27.25
CA GLN A 264 -13.52 12.68 -26.87
C GLN A 264 -12.09 12.11 -26.92
N LYS A 265 -11.19 12.86 -27.54
CA LYS A 265 -9.75 12.56 -27.56
C LYS A 265 -9.06 13.18 -26.35
N TYR A 266 -8.15 12.42 -25.76
CA TYR A 266 -7.32 12.82 -24.63
C TYR A 266 -5.85 12.53 -24.93
N THR A 267 -4.96 13.28 -24.29
CA THR A 267 -3.55 12.91 -24.19
C THR A 267 -2.99 13.21 -22.80
N TYR A 268 -1.75 12.79 -22.55
CA TYR A 268 -1.05 12.97 -21.30
C TYR A 268 -0.16 14.21 -21.32
N THR A 269 -0.11 14.92 -20.19
CA THR A 269 0.87 15.99 -19.91
C THR A 269 2.04 15.50 -19.05
N ARG A 270 1.97 14.25 -18.59
CA ARG A 270 2.93 13.56 -17.72
C ARG A 270 3.33 12.22 -18.34
N LEU A 271 4.38 11.57 -17.84
CA LEU A 271 4.75 10.25 -18.36
C LEU A 271 3.62 9.23 -18.13
N PRO A 272 3.13 8.56 -19.18
CA PRO A 272 2.05 7.60 -19.05
C PRO A 272 2.54 6.25 -18.50
N GLN A 273 1.64 5.55 -17.81
CA GLN A 273 1.83 4.15 -17.45
C GLN A 273 1.73 3.26 -18.70
N GLY A 274 2.65 2.31 -18.84
CA GLY A 274 2.74 1.39 -19.99
C GLY A 274 3.70 1.83 -21.10
N PHE A 275 4.23 3.06 -21.03
CA PHE A 275 5.30 3.50 -21.93
C PHE A 275 6.62 2.87 -21.51
N GLN A 276 7.33 2.26 -22.47
CA GLN A 276 8.49 1.43 -22.20
C GLN A 276 9.64 2.16 -21.49
N ASN A 277 9.82 3.46 -21.76
CA ASN A 277 10.90 4.25 -21.15
C ASN A 277 10.49 4.92 -19.84
N SER A 278 9.20 4.89 -19.45
CA SER A 278 8.72 5.54 -18.21
C SER A 278 9.51 5.11 -16.97
N PRO A 279 9.82 3.81 -16.75
CA PRO A 279 10.62 3.40 -15.58
C PRO A 279 12.03 3.99 -15.56
N THR A 280 12.72 3.99 -16.71
CA THR A 280 14.08 4.54 -16.82
C THR A 280 14.09 6.05 -16.58
N LEU A 281 13.20 6.78 -17.26
CA LEU A 281 13.09 8.23 -17.14
C LEU A 281 12.71 8.64 -15.71
N TYR A 282 11.80 7.90 -15.07
CA TYR A 282 11.45 8.14 -13.69
C TYR A 282 12.61 7.85 -12.75
N ALA A 283 13.33 6.74 -12.93
CA ALA A 283 14.47 6.41 -12.08
C ALA A 283 15.59 7.48 -12.17
N GLU A 284 15.85 8.03 -13.35
CA GLU A 284 16.78 9.15 -13.53
C GLU A 284 16.29 10.41 -12.82
N ALA A 285 15.01 10.76 -12.97
CA ALA A 285 14.41 11.92 -12.31
C ALA A 285 14.43 11.76 -10.77
N LEU A 286 14.09 10.57 -10.26
CA LEU A 286 14.15 10.25 -8.84
C LEU A 286 15.58 10.36 -8.32
N LYS A 287 16.56 9.73 -8.99
CA LYS A 287 17.98 9.81 -8.62
C LYS A 287 18.47 11.25 -8.57
N ARG A 288 18.11 12.08 -9.57
CA ARG A 288 18.44 13.51 -9.58
C ARG A 288 17.79 14.25 -8.42
N SER A 289 16.49 14.00 -8.16
CA SER A 289 15.78 14.62 -7.04
C SER A 289 16.41 14.26 -5.70
N MET A 290 16.81 13.00 -5.51
CA MET A 290 17.41 12.47 -4.28
C MET A 290 18.90 12.81 -4.11
N SER A 291 19.57 13.35 -5.14
CA SER A 291 21.03 13.59 -5.12
C SER A 291 21.51 14.57 -4.05
N LEU A 292 20.64 15.45 -3.55
CA LEU A 292 20.93 16.38 -2.46
C LEU A 292 20.42 15.91 -1.10
N CYS A 293 19.73 14.77 -1.03
CA CYS A 293 19.22 14.23 0.22
C CYS A 293 20.39 13.68 1.03
N THR A 294 20.75 14.38 2.11
CA THR A 294 21.83 13.96 3.01
C THR A 294 21.24 13.38 4.29
N LEU A 295 21.65 12.17 4.65
CA LEU A 295 21.16 11.52 5.86
C LEU A 295 21.81 12.10 7.12
N PRO A 296 21.04 12.34 8.19
CA PRO A 296 21.56 12.92 9.44
C PRO A 296 22.30 11.91 10.33
N ALA A 297 22.18 10.60 10.06
CA ALA A 297 22.73 9.54 10.89
C ALA A 297 23.32 8.38 10.04
N PRO A 298 24.17 7.51 10.63
CA PRO A 298 24.73 6.36 9.92
C PRO A 298 23.67 5.47 9.26
N GLY A 299 23.89 5.14 8.00
CA GLY A 299 22.98 4.37 7.15
C GLY A 299 23.02 4.89 5.72
N GLN A 300 22.08 4.41 4.91
CA GLN A 300 21.93 4.80 3.51
C GLN A 300 20.48 4.72 3.08
N PHE A 301 20.20 5.19 1.87
CA PHE A 301 18.97 4.85 1.16
C PHE A 301 19.30 4.28 -0.21
N LEU A 302 18.54 3.27 -0.61
CA LEU A 302 18.70 2.56 -1.88
C LEU A 302 17.43 2.75 -2.70
N LEU A 303 17.59 3.16 -3.96
CA LEU A 303 16.50 3.47 -4.88
C LEU A 303 16.35 2.34 -5.90
N TYR A 304 15.13 1.84 -6.07
CA TYR A 304 14.77 0.96 -7.18
C TYR A 304 13.43 1.38 -7.76
N VAL A 305 13.48 2.20 -8.81
CA VAL A 305 12.29 2.78 -9.46
C VAL A 305 11.40 3.46 -8.42
N ASP A 306 10.30 2.84 -8.00
CA ASP A 306 9.33 3.39 -7.06
C ASP A 306 9.58 2.93 -5.60
N ASP A 307 10.46 1.95 -5.37
CA ASP A 307 10.74 1.39 -4.05
C ASP A 307 12.04 1.96 -3.45
N ILE A 308 11.94 2.55 -2.26
CA ILE A 308 13.08 3.10 -1.51
C ILE A 308 13.29 2.31 -0.23
N LEU A 309 14.47 1.71 -0.07
CA LEU A 309 14.92 1.13 1.19
C LEU A 309 15.74 2.18 1.94
N ILE A 310 15.49 2.39 3.22
CA ILE A 310 16.24 3.30 4.10
C ILE A 310 16.77 2.49 5.27
N THR A 311 18.02 2.71 5.63
CA THR A 311 18.69 1.92 6.66
C THR A 311 19.21 2.78 7.81
N GLY A 312 19.45 2.13 8.94
CA GLY A 312 20.16 2.70 10.08
C GLY A 312 20.79 1.60 10.94
N ASN A 313 21.86 1.97 11.66
CA ASN A 313 22.53 1.05 12.58
C ASN A 313 21.67 0.81 13.83
N THR A 314 20.98 1.86 14.30
CA THR A 314 20.02 1.81 15.41
C THR A 314 18.62 2.22 14.96
N LEU A 315 17.61 1.94 15.80
CA LEU A 315 16.24 2.41 15.59
C LEU A 315 16.19 3.94 15.47
N ALA A 316 17.00 4.65 16.28
CA ALA A 316 17.05 6.11 16.26
C ALA A 316 17.62 6.64 14.93
N ASP A 317 18.71 6.03 14.43
CA ASP A 317 19.30 6.39 13.15
C ASP A 317 18.31 6.18 12.00
N CYS A 318 17.66 5.00 11.97
CA CYS A 318 16.70 4.68 10.93
C CYS A 318 15.49 5.62 10.96
N LYS A 319 15.00 6.00 12.14
CA LYS A 319 13.93 7.01 12.28
C LYS A 319 14.35 8.36 11.70
N ALA A 320 15.51 8.88 12.12
CA ALA A 320 16.01 10.17 11.64
C ALA A 320 16.21 10.18 10.12
N ASN A 321 16.80 9.12 9.58
CA ASN A 321 17.01 8.94 8.14
C ASN A 321 15.67 8.85 7.39
N THR A 322 14.71 8.07 7.91
CA THR A 322 13.38 7.92 7.30
C THR A 322 12.65 9.26 7.22
N MET A 323 12.65 10.04 8.30
CA MET A 323 11.98 11.34 8.32
C MET A 323 12.63 12.32 7.35
N THR A 324 13.96 12.36 7.29
CA THR A 324 14.70 13.22 6.35
C THR A 324 14.34 12.90 4.90
N VAL A 325 14.30 11.61 4.54
CA VAL A 325 13.92 11.18 3.19
C VAL A 325 12.47 11.52 2.88
N LEU A 326 11.53 11.32 3.83
CA LEU A 326 10.12 11.66 3.62
C LEU A 326 9.91 13.17 3.40
N HIS A 327 10.57 14.02 4.19
CA HIS A 327 10.53 15.47 4.00
C HIS A 327 11.11 15.87 2.65
N HIS A 328 12.28 15.34 2.30
CA HIS A 328 12.93 15.62 1.02
C HIS A 328 12.06 15.21 -0.17
N LEU A 329 11.49 14.00 -0.14
CA LEU A 329 10.58 13.50 -1.18
C LEU A 329 9.39 14.45 -1.37
N ALA A 330 8.81 14.93 -0.28
CA ALA A 330 7.68 15.83 -0.31
C ALA A 330 8.01 17.21 -0.88
N GLU A 331 9.13 17.80 -0.45
CA GLU A 331 9.64 19.06 -1.01
C GLU A 331 9.88 18.96 -2.52
N GLN A 332 10.30 17.79 -2.99
CA GLN A 332 10.50 17.51 -4.40
C GLN A 332 9.19 17.17 -5.15
N GLY A 333 8.05 17.06 -4.46
CA GLY A 333 6.73 16.79 -5.04
C GLY A 333 6.36 15.31 -5.17
N HIS A 334 7.15 14.38 -4.63
CA HIS A 334 6.82 12.96 -4.62
C HIS A 334 5.70 12.64 -3.62
N LYS A 335 4.97 11.55 -3.88
CA LYS A 335 3.90 11.04 -3.01
C LYS A 335 4.19 9.60 -2.61
N VAL A 336 3.81 9.22 -1.39
CA VAL A 336 4.10 7.88 -0.84
C VAL A 336 2.83 7.09 -0.55
N SER A 337 2.92 5.76 -0.66
CA SER A 337 1.81 4.85 -0.42
C SER A 337 1.71 4.46 1.05
N GLN A 338 0.79 5.08 1.80
CA GLN A 338 0.66 4.85 3.25
C GLN A 338 0.53 3.36 3.61
N HIS A 339 -0.34 2.64 2.91
CA HIS A 339 -0.68 1.24 3.20
C HIS A 339 0.43 0.24 2.83
N LYS A 340 1.49 0.69 2.14
CA LYS A 340 2.63 -0.14 1.78
C LYS A 340 3.90 0.21 2.55
N LEU A 341 3.85 1.25 3.40
CA LEU A 341 5.00 1.60 4.23
C LEU A 341 5.35 0.46 5.18
N GLN A 342 6.63 0.13 5.25
CA GLN A 342 7.18 -0.74 6.27
C GLN A 342 8.18 0.11 7.05
N LEU A 343 7.89 0.47 8.29
CA LEU A 343 8.69 1.47 9.01
C LEU A 343 9.46 0.83 10.17
N TRP A 344 10.72 1.24 10.29
CA TRP A 344 11.60 1.00 11.44
C TRP A 344 11.55 -0.43 11.96
N SER A 345 11.69 -1.39 11.05
CA SER A 345 11.66 -2.80 11.37
C SER A 345 13.03 -3.42 11.14
N GLN A 346 13.39 -4.40 11.97
CA GLN A 346 14.56 -5.24 11.74
C GLN A 346 14.31 -6.31 10.66
N LYS A 347 13.07 -6.41 10.16
CA LYS A 347 12.66 -7.30 9.08
C LYS A 347 11.70 -6.60 8.12
N VAL A 348 12.09 -6.48 6.85
CA VAL A 348 11.28 -5.86 5.79
C VAL A 348 11.31 -6.70 4.52
N THR A 349 10.29 -6.56 3.68
CA THR A 349 10.27 -7.10 2.32
C THR A 349 10.59 -5.98 1.34
N TYR A 350 11.67 -6.13 0.58
CA TYR A 350 12.11 -5.17 -0.43
C TYR A 350 12.45 -5.95 -1.72
N LEU A 351 11.89 -5.54 -2.86
CA LEU A 351 12.08 -6.20 -4.17
C LEU A 351 11.78 -7.70 -4.18
N GLY A 352 10.79 -8.14 -3.39
CA GLY A 352 10.43 -9.55 -3.25
C GLY A 352 11.36 -10.37 -2.36
N HIS A 353 12.39 -9.76 -1.76
CA HIS A 353 13.30 -10.39 -0.82
C HIS A 353 13.04 -9.92 0.61
N THR A 354 13.01 -10.86 1.55
CA THR A 354 12.93 -10.55 2.98
C THR A 354 14.33 -10.26 3.53
N HIS A 355 14.55 -9.03 3.95
CA HIS A 355 15.73 -8.62 4.70
C HIS A 355 15.45 -8.76 6.18
N SER A 356 16.35 -9.39 6.92
CA SER A 356 16.26 -9.55 8.37
C SER A 356 17.63 -9.46 9.02
N LEU A 357 17.67 -9.00 10.27
CA LEU A 357 18.85 -9.05 11.12
C LEU A 357 19.50 -10.45 11.12
N GLY A 358 20.77 -10.54 10.77
CA GLY A 358 21.64 -11.66 11.15
C GLY A 358 21.23 -13.05 10.67
N LYS A 359 21.30 -13.30 9.36
CA LYS A 359 21.99 -14.51 8.88
C LYS A 359 22.90 -14.09 7.75
N GLY A 360 24.15 -13.80 8.08
CA GLY A 360 25.21 -13.85 7.10
C GLY A 360 25.14 -15.23 6.45
N LYS A 361 24.74 -15.29 5.17
CA LYS A 361 25.21 -16.38 4.35
C LYS A 361 26.69 -16.09 4.15
N HIS A 362 27.52 -16.75 4.96
CA HIS A 362 28.87 -17.05 4.50
C HIS A 362 28.73 -17.67 3.10
N CYS A 363 29.43 -17.09 2.13
CA CYS A 363 29.70 -17.75 0.87
C CYS A 363 30.41 -19.09 1.13
#